data_AF-A0A968RIW7-F1
#
_entry.id   AF-A0A968RIW7-F1
#
_cell.length_a   1.000
_cell.length_b   1.000
_cell.length_c   1.000
_cell.angle_alpha   90.00
_cell.angle_beta   90.00
_cell.angle_gamma   90.00
#
_symmetry.space_group_name_H-M   'P 1'
#
loop_
_entity.id
_entity.type
_entity.pdbx_description
1 polymer ?
#
loop_
_entity_poly.entity_id
_entity_poly.type
_entity_poly.pdbx_seq_one_letter_code
_entity_poly.pdbx_strand_id
1 'polypeptide(L)'
;MRLFLLLSIGVPNFAMSQQVESSTTNTNLGVQITLDLKALRGELMEAALEKKTSRITLPLQNGESMDFEVIESPVMEQGLADQFPEIKSFLIQGIAQPTWKGRIAISPFGLVAVVLTEEGTMVIEPTERYSNPNKHRVYWNHELAALRQEVSCGVNSQKQSFSPLMT
;
A
#
# COMPACT_ATOMS: atom_id res chain seq x y z
N MET A 1 -10.74 -71.56 15.01
CA MET A 1 -10.06 -71.32 13.72
C MET A 1 -10.09 -69.81 13.46
N ARG A 2 -9.25 -69.05 14.17
CA ARG A 2 -8.03 -68.39 13.63
C ARG A 2 -8.31 -67.63 12.33
N LEU A 3 -8.39 -66.29 12.38
CA LEU A 3 -7.33 -65.44 11.83
C LEU A 3 -7.43 -64.00 12.36
N PHE A 4 -6.27 -63.49 12.74
CA PHE A 4 -5.93 -62.17 13.28
C PHE A 4 -5.61 -61.16 12.16
N LEU A 5 -5.36 -59.89 12.55
CA LEU A 5 -4.45 -58.90 11.92
C LEU A 5 -5.04 -58.13 10.71
N LEU A 6 -4.98 -56.79 10.59
CA LEU A 6 -4.06 -55.75 11.07
C LEU A 6 -4.68 -54.35 11.07
N LEU A 7 -4.19 -53.50 11.98
CA LEU A 7 -4.15 -52.04 11.86
C LEU A 7 -3.59 -51.61 10.50
N SER A 8 -4.16 -50.57 9.91
CA SER A 8 -3.42 -49.67 9.02
C SER A 8 -3.83 -48.24 9.31
N ILE A 9 -3.05 -47.66 10.21
CA ILE A 9 -2.76 -46.23 10.31
C ILE A 9 -2.25 -45.77 8.95
N GLY A 10 -2.74 -44.64 8.47
CA GLY A 10 -2.22 -44.03 7.25
C GLY A 10 -3.08 -42.88 6.77
N VAL A 11 -3.20 -41.83 7.60
CA VAL A 11 -3.65 -40.51 7.13
C VAL A 11 -2.50 -39.93 6.31
N PRO A 12 -2.65 -39.68 5.00
CA PRO A 12 -1.69 -38.87 4.30
C PRO A 12 -2.01 -37.41 4.64
N ASN A 13 -1.20 -36.90 5.57
CA ASN A 13 -0.92 -35.50 5.83
C ASN A 13 -0.64 -34.80 4.49
N PHE A 14 -1.64 -34.09 3.95
CA PHE A 14 -1.43 -33.22 2.79
C PHE A 14 -0.95 -31.86 3.29
N ALA A 15 0.33 -31.62 3.04
CA ALA A 15 1.02 -30.37 3.34
C ALA A 15 0.26 -29.20 2.73
N MET A 16 -0.05 -28.22 3.58
CA MET A 16 -0.62 -26.93 3.25
C MET A 16 0.44 -26.12 2.51
N SER A 17 0.42 -26.13 1.18
CA SER A 17 1.05 -25.08 0.39
C SER A 17 0.20 -23.83 0.54
N GLN A 18 0.72 -22.84 1.27
CA GLN A 18 0.11 -21.53 1.39
C GLN A 18 0.30 -20.81 0.05
N GLN A 19 -0.63 -21.03 -0.87
CA GLN A 19 -0.75 -20.23 -2.08
C GLN A 19 -1.31 -18.87 -1.64
N VAL A 20 -0.54 -17.81 -1.89
CA VAL A 20 -1.02 -16.44 -1.80
C VAL A 20 -2.07 -16.27 -2.89
N GLU A 21 -3.35 -16.46 -2.54
CA GLU A 21 -4.47 -16.20 -3.44
C GLU A 21 -4.70 -14.68 -3.53
N SER A 22 -3.96 -14.05 -4.43
CA SER A 22 -4.28 -12.72 -4.95
C SER A 22 -5.62 -12.81 -5.69
N SER A 23 -6.73 -12.64 -4.98
CA SER A 23 -8.07 -12.61 -5.56
C SER A 23 -8.27 -11.29 -6.32
N THR A 24 -7.79 -11.25 -7.56
CA THR A 24 -7.92 -10.13 -8.49
C THR A 24 -9.39 -10.03 -8.96
N THR A 25 -10.20 -9.24 -8.26
CA THR A 25 -11.48 -8.78 -8.81
C THR A 25 -11.21 -7.63 -9.78
N ASN A 26 -11.36 -7.89 -11.08
CA ASN A 26 -11.25 -6.87 -12.14
C ASN A 26 -12.45 -5.90 -12.04
N THR A 27 -12.32 -4.88 -11.19
CA THR A 27 -13.03 -3.62 -11.41
C THR A 27 -12.25 -2.84 -12.46
N ASN A 28 -12.92 -2.23 -13.46
CA ASN A 28 -12.29 -1.53 -14.60
C ASN A 28 -11.31 -0.37 -14.26
N LEU A 29 -10.92 -0.17 -13.00
CA LEU A 29 -10.16 0.98 -12.50
C LEU A 29 -9.01 0.61 -11.57
N GLY A 30 -8.52 -0.63 -11.68
CA GLY A 30 -7.40 -1.13 -10.91
C GLY A 30 -7.62 -2.53 -10.35
N VAL A 31 -6.53 -3.13 -9.88
CA VAL A 31 -6.52 -4.45 -9.28
C VAL A 31 -6.62 -4.32 -7.77
N GLN A 32 -7.59 -5.02 -7.18
CA GLN A 32 -7.68 -5.16 -5.74
C GLN A 32 -6.66 -6.18 -5.25
N ILE A 33 -5.95 -5.82 -4.18
CA ILE A 33 -4.95 -6.64 -3.54
C ILE A 33 -5.16 -6.63 -2.02
N THR A 34 -4.69 -7.69 -1.37
CA THR A 34 -4.55 -7.72 0.09
C THR A 34 -3.07 -7.63 0.41
N LEU A 35 -2.68 -6.57 1.13
CA LEU A 35 -1.34 -6.40 1.66
C LEU A 35 -1.29 -6.85 3.12
N ASP A 36 -0.27 -7.61 3.50
CA ASP A 36 0.04 -7.81 4.92
C ASP A 36 0.71 -6.53 5.44
N LEU A 37 -0.12 -5.57 5.88
CA LEU A 37 0.34 -4.29 6.37
C LEU A 37 1.25 -4.45 7.60
N LYS A 38 1.05 -5.50 8.42
CA LYS A 38 1.87 -5.73 9.60
C LYS A 38 3.29 -6.13 9.20
N ALA A 39 3.42 -7.07 8.26
CA ALA A 39 4.72 -7.50 7.73
C ALA A 39 5.45 -6.33 7.04
N LEU A 40 4.76 -5.66 6.11
CA LEU A 40 5.34 -4.54 5.35
C LEU A 40 5.73 -3.36 6.25
N ARG A 41 4.95 -3.10 7.30
CA ARG A 41 5.31 -2.12 8.32
C ARG A 41 6.59 -2.51 9.04
N GLY A 42 6.75 -3.78 9.41
CA GLY A 42 7.97 -4.28 10.04
C GLY A 42 9.20 -3.96 9.19
N GLU A 43 9.17 -4.33 7.91
CA GLU A 43 10.26 -4.08 6.95
C GLU A 43 10.61 -2.59 6.82
N LEU A 44 9.58 -1.74 6.73
CA LEU A 44 9.75 -0.28 6.63
C LEU A 44 10.28 0.34 7.94
N MET A 45 9.86 -0.17 9.10
CA MET A 45 10.32 0.36 10.40
C MET A 45 11.77 -0.01 10.67
N GLU A 46 12.22 -1.21 10.27
CA GLU A 46 13.63 -1.58 10.33
C GLU A 46 14.49 -0.63 9.49
N ALA A 47 14.03 -0.27 8.28
CA ALA A 47 14.71 0.72 7.43
C ALA A 47 14.86 2.09 8.11
N ALA A 48 13.81 2.54 8.80
CA ALA A 48 13.80 3.81 9.54
C ALA A 48 14.76 3.78 10.73
N LEU A 49 14.74 2.71 11.53
CA LEU A 49 15.58 2.58 12.73
C LEU A 49 17.06 2.60 12.39
N GLU A 50 17.47 1.89 11.34
CA GLU A 50 18.87 1.83 10.94
C GLU A 50 19.33 3.05 10.15
N LYS A 51 18.41 3.92 9.70
CA LYS A 51 18.66 5.01 8.74
C LYS A 51 19.42 4.52 7.49
N LYS A 52 19.11 3.30 7.06
CA LYS A 52 19.76 2.62 5.93
C LYS A 52 18.77 2.39 4.80
N THR A 53 19.32 2.17 3.62
CA THR A 53 18.56 1.63 2.50
C THR A 53 18.16 0.19 2.81
N SER A 54 16.86 -0.09 2.75
CA SER A 54 16.29 -1.44 2.81
C SER A 54 15.67 -1.80 1.46
N ARG A 55 15.15 -3.02 1.35
CA ARG A 55 14.39 -3.48 0.19
C ARG A 55 12.95 -3.78 0.58
N ILE A 56 12.02 -3.43 -0.29
CA ILE A 56 10.62 -3.85 -0.22
C ILE A 56 10.16 -4.34 -1.58
N THR A 57 9.13 -5.16 -1.59
CA THR A 57 8.49 -5.64 -2.81
C THR A 57 7.08 -5.06 -2.91
N LEU A 58 6.77 -4.43 -4.04
CA LEU A 58 5.44 -3.89 -4.31
C LEU A 58 4.75 -4.66 -5.46
N PRO A 59 3.46 -4.99 -5.33
CA PRO A 59 2.70 -5.57 -6.42
C PRO A 59 2.40 -4.53 -7.51
N LEU A 60 2.39 -4.99 -8.75
CA LEU A 60 2.04 -4.23 -9.94
C LEU A 60 0.62 -4.58 -10.40
N GLN A 61 0.02 -3.72 -11.23
CA GLN A 61 -1.33 -3.94 -11.75
C GLN A 61 -1.43 -5.17 -12.67
N ASN A 62 -0.33 -5.59 -13.30
CA ASN A 62 -0.29 -6.79 -14.15
C ASN A 62 -0.23 -8.11 -13.35
N GLY A 63 -0.21 -8.06 -12.01
CA GLY A 63 -0.09 -9.22 -11.13
C GLY A 63 1.35 -9.63 -10.82
N GLU A 64 2.35 -9.00 -11.45
CA GLU A 64 3.75 -9.17 -11.09
C GLU A 64 4.09 -8.35 -9.83
N SER A 65 5.32 -8.48 -9.36
CA SER A 65 5.84 -7.69 -8.24
C SER A 65 7.23 -7.16 -8.59
N MET A 66 7.59 -6.01 -8.04
CA MET A 66 8.87 -5.37 -8.27
C MET A 66 9.53 -4.97 -6.96
N ASP A 67 10.84 -5.16 -6.90
CA ASP A 67 11.66 -4.75 -5.76
C ASP A 67 12.09 -3.29 -5.87
N PHE A 68 11.99 -2.59 -4.75
CA PHE A 68 12.43 -1.21 -4.58
C PHE A 68 13.43 -1.10 -3.45
N GLU A 69 14.48 -0.30 -3.65
CA GLU A 69 15.24 0.28 -2.55
C GLU A 69 14.38 1.32 -1.85
N VAL A 70 14.40 1.31 -0.52
CA VAL A 70 13.61 2.21 0.32
C VAL A 70 14.49 2.89 1.37
N ILE A 71 14.27 4.19 1.56
CA ILE A 71 14.95 4.99 2.59
C ILE A 71 13.95 5.90 3.29
N GLU A 72 14.05 6.00 4.62
CA GLU A 72 13.19 6.91 5.38
C GLU A 72 13.46 8.37 4.94
N SER A 73 12.38 9.08 4.65
CA SER A 73 12.41 10.49 4.26
C SER A 73 11.25 11.19 4.97
N PRO A 74 11.43 11.59 6.24
CA PRO A 74 10.38 12.20 7.04
C PRO A 74 9.92 13.52 6.41
N VAL A 75 8.60 13.68 6.23
CA VAL A 75 7.99 14.93 5.75
C VAL A 75 7.21 15.67 6.84
N MET A 76 6.99 15.01 7.96
CA MET A 76 6.25 15.55 9.09
C MET A 76 7.18 16.39 9.97
N GLU A 77 6.66 17.50 10.51
CA GLU A 77 7.38 18.30 11.52
C GLU A 77 7.63 17.47 12.78
N GLN A 78 8.74 17.73 13.48
CA GLN A 78 9.22 16.87 14.56
C GLN A 78 8.21 16.68 15.68
N GLY A 79 7.62 17.76 16.20
CA GLY A 79 6.63 17.68 17.28
C GLY A 79 5.39 16.89 16.89
N LEU A 80 5.01 16.90 15.60
CA LEU A 80 3.92 16.06 15.11
C LEU A 80 4.37 14.60 14.89
N ALA A 81 5.59 14.38 14.41
CA ALA A 81 6.16 13.04 14.23
C ALA A 81 6.35 12.31 15.58
N ASP A 82 6.68 13.05 16.64
CA ASP A 82 6.78 12.51 18.00
C ASP A 82 5.41 12.13 18.57
N GLN A 83 4.35 12.83 18.17
CA GLN A 83 2.97 12.52 18.55
C GLN A 83 2.38 11.36 17.74
N PHE A 84 2.79 11.20 16.49
CA PHE A 84 2.32 10.16 15.57
C PHE A 84 3.48 9.34 14.99
N PRO A 85 4.28 8.66 15.83
CA PRO A 85 5.46 7.90 15.39
C PRO A 85 5.11 6.76 14.45
N GLU A 86 3.85 6.34 14.43
CA GLU A 86 3.33 5.33 13.54
C GLU A 86 3.08 5.79 12.10
N ILE A 87 3.13 7.10 11.84
CA ILE A 87 3.00 7.68 10.50
C ILE A 87 4.40 7.99 9.98
N LYS A 88 4.81 7.30 8.92
CA LYS A 88 6.16 7.41 8.36
C LYS A 88 6.13 7.53 6.85
N SER A 89 7.13 8.20 6.30
CA SER A 89 7.27 8.43 4.87
C SER A 89 8.66 8.01 4.37
N PHE A 90 8.67 7.45 3.17
CA PHE A 90 9.85 6.86 2.56
C PHE A 90 9.99 7.30 1.11
N LEU A 91 11.22 7.40 0.64
CA LEU A 91 11.57 7.45 -0.78
C LEU A 91 11.81 6.03 -1.28
N ILE A 92 11.37 5.75 -2.51
CA ILE A 92 11.61 4.47 -3.16
C ILE A 92 12.21 4.63 -4.55
N GLN A 93 13.07 3.70 -4.94
CA GLN A 93 13.64 3.59 -6.28
C GLN A 93 13.66 2.12 -6.73
N GLY A 94 13.20 1.85 -7.95
CA GLY A 94 13.18 0.50 -8.50
C GLY A 94 14.59 -0.06 -8.68
N ILE A 95 14.81 -1.30 -8.26
CA ILE A 95 16.11 -1.97 -8.39
C ILE A 95 16.35 -2.41 -9.84
N ALA A 96 15.35 -3.09 -10.42
CA ALA A 96 15.41 -3.51 -11.81
C ALA A 96 15.17 -2.35 -12.79
N GLN A 97 14.41 -1.34 -12.36
CA GLN A 97 14.08 -0.15 -13.16
C GLN A 97 14.41 1.13 -12.38
N PRO A 98 15.66 1.64 -12.44
CA PRO A 98 16.07 2.81 -11.66
C PRO A 98 15.36 4.12 -12.03
N THR A 99 14.69 4.18 -13.20
CA THR A 99 13.85 5.30 -13.61
C THR A 99 12.53 5.35 -12.84
N TRP A 100 12.09 4.22 -12.27
CA TRP A 100 10.90 4.14 -11.43
C TRP A 100 11.24 4.65 -10.03
N LYS A 101 10.60 5.75 -9.63
CA LYS A 101 10.88 6.43 -8.36
C LYS A 101 9.58 6.86 -7.72
N GLY A 102 9.56 6.96 -6.40
CA GLY A 102 8.31 7.26 -5.74
C GLY A 102 8.43 7.61 -4.27
N ARG A 103 7.27 7.70 -3.64
CA ARG A 103 7.13 7.83 -2.20
C ARG A 103 6.13 6.84 -1.66
N ILE A 104 6.40 6.40 -0.44
CA ILE A 104 5.48 5.61 0.36
C ILE A 104 5.16 6.39 1.62
N ALA A 105 3.90 6.41 2.01
CA ALA A 105 3.45 6.79 3.34
C ALA A 105 2.75 5.60 3.99
N ILE A 106 3.11 5.27 5.22
CA ILE A 106 2.48 4.20 6.00
C ILE A 106 1.89 4.77 7.28
N SER A 107 0.70 4.29 7.63
CA SER A 107 -0.03 4.63 8.86
C SER A 107 -0.82 3.42 9.35
N PRO A 108 -1.47 3.47 10.53
CA PRO A 108 -2.40 2.43 10.96
C PRO A 108 -3.56 2.18 9.99
N PHE A 109 -3.88 3.17 9.15
CA PHE A 109 -5.00 3.13 8.19
C PHE A 109 -4.62 2.55 6.83
N GLY A 110 -3.39 2.05 6.69
CA GLY A 110 -2.87 1.46 5.47
C GLY A 110 -1.66 2.19 4.91
N LEU A 111 -1.29 1.77 3.70
CA LEU A 111 -0.14 2.26 2.97
C LEU A 111 -0.60 2.95 1.69
N VAL A 112 -0.01 4.12 1.43
CA VAL A 112 -0.15 4.82 0.16
C VAL A 112 1.22 4.83 -0.52
N ALA A 113 1.30 4.29 -1.73
CA ALA A 113 2.48 4.39 -2.58
C ALA A 113 2.13 5.16 -3.85
N VAL A 114 3.01 6.08 -4.26
CA VAL A 114 2.94 6.76 -5.54
C VAL A 114 4.27 6.54 -6.24
N VAL A 115 4.22 5.83 -7.37
CA VAL A 115 5.39 5.48 -8.18
C VAL A 115 5.29 6.17 -9.54
N LEU A 116 6.28 7.00 -9.83
CA LEU A 116 6.47 7.64 -11.12
C LEU A 116 7.26 6.69 -12.01
N THR A 117 6.71 6.40 -13.19
CA THR A 117 7.29 5.51 -14.20
C THR A 117 7.31 6.24 -15.55
N GLU A 118 7.85 5.59 -16.57
CA GLU A 118 7.81 6.09 -17.96
C GLU A 118 6.40 5.98 -18.57
N GLU A 119 5.59 5.04 -18.10
CA GLU A 119 4.21 4.77 -18.55
C GLU A 119 3.17 5.65 -17.84
N GLY A 120 3.54 6.26 -16.70
CA GLY A 120 2.68 7.16 -15.95
C GLY A 120 2.91 7.08 -14.46
N THR A 121 1.86 7.38 -13.68
CA THR A 121 1.92 7.32 -12.21
C THR A 121 1.09 6.14 -11.73
N MET A 122 1.75 5.13 -11.16
CA MET A 122 1.10 4.01 -10.49
C MET A 122 0.82 4.40 -9.03
N VAL A 123 -0.37 4.08 -8.55
CA VAL A 123 -0.80 4.37 -7.18
C VAL A 123 -1.26 3.09 -6.52
N ILE A 124 -0.83 2.90 -5.26
CA ILE A 124 -1.34 1.88 -4.35
C ILE A 124 -1.97 2.62 -3.18
N GLU A 125 -3.24 2.40 -2.90
CA GLU A 125 -3.92 3.05 -1.77
C GLU A 125 -4.96 2.12 -1.11
N PRO A 126 -5.29 2.34 0.18
CA PRO A 126 -6.28 1.53 0.86
C PRO A 126 -7.68 1.81 0.31
N THR A 127 -8.47 0.76 0.10
CA THR A 127 -9.89 0.88 -0.30
C THR A 127 -10.82 1.01 0.91
N GLU A 128 -10.39 0.49 2.07
CA GLU A 128 -11.20 0.36 3.29
C GLU A 128 -10.41 0.83 4.54
N ARG A 129 -10.06 2.12 4.60
CA ARG A 129 -9.12 2.69 5.61
C ARG A 129 -9.43 2.35 7.08
N TYR A 130 -10.71 2.23 7.44
CA TYR A 130 -11.14 2.02 8.83
C TYR A 130 -11.65 0.60 9.14
N SER A 131 -12.22 -0.10 8.14
CA SER A 131 -12.76 -1.45 8.32
C SER A 131 -11.72 -2.53 8.00
N ASN A 132 -10.86 -2.30 7.01
CA ASN A 132 -9.87 -3.27 6.57
C ASN A 132 -8.65 -2.57 5.95
N PRO A 133 -7.67 -2.15 6.77
CA PRO A 133 -6.49 -1.42 6.30
C PRO A 133 -5.54 -2.28 5.45
N ASN A 134 -5.79 -3.58 5.31
CA ASN A 134 -5.01 -4.48 4.45
C ASN A 134 -5.51 -4.50 3.01
N LYS A 135 -6.77 -4.07 2.74
CA LYS A 135 -7.30 -4.03 1.38
C LYS A 135 -6.85 -2.77 0.66
N HIS A 136 -6.18 -2.96 -0.48
CA HIS A 136 -5.67 -1.89 -1.31
C HIS A 136 -6.09 -2.08 -2.76
N ARG A 137 -5.93 -1.01 -3.54
CA ARG A 137 -6.09 -1.00 -4.99
C ARG A 137 -4.81 -0.49 -5.63
N VAL A 138 -4.35 -1.19 -6.66
CA VAL A 138 -3.25 -0.78 -7.55
C VAL A 138 -3.85 -0.30 -8.87
N TYR A 139 -3.48 0.90 -9.31
CA TYR A 139 -4.02 1.48 -10.55
C TYR A 139 -3.07 2.53 -11.16
N TRP A 140 -3.27 2.83 -12.44
CA TRP A 140 -2.66 3.97 -13.10
C TRP A 140 -3.50 5.24 -12.93
N ASN A 141 -2.88 6.32 -12.46
CA ASN A 141 -3.59 7.57 -12.16
C ASN A 141 -4.31 8.18 -13.39
N HIS A 142 -3.76 7.99 -14.60
CA HIS A 142 -4.38 8.50 -15.82
C HIS A 142 -5.69 7.76 -16.18
N GLU A 143 -5.82 6.48 -15.82
CA GLU A 143 -7.06 5.69 -16.02
C GLU A 143 -8.21 6.26 -15.17
N LEU A 144 -7.92 6.74 -13.96
CA LEU A 144 -8.90 7.46 -13.13
C LEU A 144 -9.16 8.88 -13.62
N ALA A 145 -8.14 9.57 -14.15
CA ALA A 145 -8.30 10.94 -14.65
C ALA A 145 -9.30 11.01 -15.81
N ALA A 146 -9.35 9.97 -16.66
CA ALA A 146 -10.34 9.85 -17.74
C ALA A 146 -11.79 9.79 -17.23
N LEU A 147 -12.00 9.46 -15.95
CA LEU A 147 -13.32 9.45 -15.32
C LEU A 147 -13.61 10.69 -14.45
N ARG A 148 -12.60 11.52 -14.17
CA ARG A 148 -12.83 12.74 -13.40
C ARG A 148 -13.57 13.73 -14.29
N GLN A 149 -14.79 14.09 -13.88
CA GLN A 149 -15.47 15.26 -14.45
C GLN A 149 -14.54 16.46 -14.35
N GLU A 150 -14.49 17.27 -15.40
CA GLU A 150 -13.67 18.48 -15.42
C GLU A 150 -14.00 19.35 -14.21
N VAL A 151 -13.06 19.41 -13.25
CA VAL A 151 -13.14 20.35 -12.15
C VAL A 151 -12.78 21.73 -12.71
N SER A 152 -13.79 22.45 -13.18
CA SER A 152 -13.64 23.84 -13.58
C SER A 152 -13.39 24.69 -12.35
N CYS A 153 -12.32 25.49 -12.36
CA CYS A 153 -12.03 26.46 -11.31
C CYS A 153 -13.05 27.61 -11.37
N GLY A 154 -14.20 27.40 -10.76
CA GLY A 154 -15.18 28.43 -10.45
C GLY A 154 -15.29 28.59 -8.93
N VAL A 155 -14.50 29.48 -8.35
CA VAL A 155 -14.79 29.95 -6.98
C VAL A 155 -16.06 30.79 -7.06
N ASN A 156 -17.15 30.31 -6.48
CA ASN A 156 -18.28 31.16 -6.14
C ASN A 156 -17.86 32.00 -4.92
N SER A 157 -17.54 33.28 -5.15
CA SER A 157 -17.20 34.23 -4.10
C SER A 157 -18.44 34.58 -3.27
N GLN A 158 -18.88 33.66 -2.43
CA GLN A 158 -19.75 34.00 -1.31
C GLN A 158 -18.88 34.77 -0.31
N LYS A 159 -18.97 36.10 -0.32
CA LYS A 159 -18.38 36.95 0.71
C LYS A 159 -18.98 36.54 2.05
N GLN A 160 -18.29 35.70 2.82
CA GLN A 160 -18.55 35.58 4.25
C GLN A 160 -18.06 36.87 4.89
N SER A 161 -19.01 37.78 5.15
CA SER A 161 -18.80 38.91 6.04
C SER A 161 -18.58 38.37 7.43
N PHE A 162 -17.32 38.29 7.86
CA PHE A 162 -17.00 38.11 9.27
C PHE A 162 -17.34 39.42 9.98
N SER A 163 -18.44 39.44 10.73
CA SER A 163 -18.72 40.53 11.65
C SER A 163 -17.64 40.53 12.74
N PRO A 164 -16.94 41.64 12.99
CA PRO A 164 -15.97 41.70 14.07
C PRO A 164 -16.70 41.52 15.41
N LEU A 165 -16.16 40.65 16.26
CA LEU A 165 -16.56 40.55 17.66
C LEU A 165 -16.34 41.92 18.31
N MET A 166 -17.44 42.54 18.76
CA MET A 166 -17.41 43.71 19.63
C MET A 166 -16.56 43.37 20.87
N THR A 167 -15.53 44.17 21.13
CA THR A 167 -14.83 44.24 22.43
C THR A 167 -15.58 45.19 23.34
#